data_AF-A0A2V4L8L4-F1
#
_entry.id   AF-A0A2V4L8L4-F1
#
_cell.length_a   1.000
_cell.length_b   1.000
_cell.length_c   1.000
_cell.angle_alpha   90.00
_cell.angle_beta   90.00
_cell.angle_gamma   90.00
#
_symmetry.space_group_name_H-M   'P 1'
#
loop_
_entity.id
_entity.type
_entity.pdbx_description
1 polymer ?
#
loop_
_entity_poly.entity_id
_entity_poly.type
_entity_poly.pdbx_seq_one_letter_code
_entity_poly.pdbx_strand_id
1 'polypeptide(L)' 'MSRAEFHQQHAARAEAEARRLLAERASLGARWLDWVAAELYRLTPPAYAAMVRRELQRLSGA' A
#
# COMPACT_ATOMS: atom_id res chain seq x y z
N MET A 1 -21.38 5.68 -4.43
CA MET A 1 -20.12 5.43 -5.14
C MET A 1 -19.93 3.93 -5.25
N SER A 2 -19.80 3.40 -6.46
CA SER A 2 -19.54 1.98 -6.69
C SER A 2 -18.12 1.61 -6.29
N ARG A 3 -17.87 0.32 -6.04
CA ARG A 3 -16.51 -0.19 -5.84
C ARG A 3 -15.59 0.16 -7.01
N ALA A 4 -16.08 0.06 -8.25
CA ALA A 4 -15.28 0.34 -9.44
C ALA A 4 -14.81 1.81 -9.49
N GLU A 5 -15.70 2.77 -9.21
CA GLU A 5 -15.36 4.20 -9.16
C GLU A 5 -14.35 4.49 -8.04
N PHE A 6 -14.52 3.90 -6.86
CA PHE A 6 -13.56 4.02 -5.77
C PHE A 6 -12.16 3.54 -6.17
N HIS A 7 -12.10 2.38 -6.80
CA HIS A 7 -10.83 1.82 -7.26
C HIS A 7 -10.17 2.71 -8.33
N GLN A 8 -10.93 3.23 -9.31
CA GLN A 8 -10.38 4.11 -10.33
C GLN A 8 -9.85 5.42 -9.73
N GLN A 9 -10.61 6.05 -8.83
CA GLN A 9 -10.22 7.31 -8.21
C GLN A 9 -8.96 7.19 -7.34
N HIS A 10 -8.76 6.04 -6.68
CA HIS A 10 -7.66 5.84 -5.75
C HIS A 10 -6.47 5.03 -6.29
N ALA A 11 -6.54 4.50 -7.52
CA ALA A 11 -5.51 3.63 -8.09
C ALA A 11 -4.12 4.27 -8.07
N ALA A 12 -3.98 5.46 -8.66
CA ALA A 12 -2.68 6.16 -8.73
C ALA A 12 -2.12 6.47 -7.34
N ARG A 13 -2.98 6.86 -6.40
CA ARG A 13 -2.59 7.16 -5.02
C ARG A 13 -2.13 5.90 -4.28
N ALA A 14 -2.85 4.78 -4.46
CA ALA A 14 -2.50 3.51 -3.84
C ALA A 14 -1.16 2.97 -4.35
N GLU A 15 -0.87 3.15 -5.64
CA GLU A 15 0.41 2.78 -6.23
C GLU A 15 1.55 3.65 -5.68
N ALA A 16 1.36 4.97 -5.61
CA ALA A 16 2.35 5.89 -5.05
C ALA A 16 2.67 5.55 -3.58
N GLU A 17 1.65 5.24 -2.79
CA GLU A 17 1.80 4.83 -1.39
C GLU A 17 2.59 3.51 -1.29
N ALA A 18 2.27 2.52 -2.13
CA ALA A 18 3.00 1.26 -2.17
C ALA A 18 4.47 1.44 -2.56
N ARG A 19 4.79 2.34 -3.51
CA ARG A 19 6.16 2.70 -3.86
C ARG A 19 6.90 3.35 -2.68
N ARG A 20 6.24 4.26 -1.95
CA ARG A 20 6.80 4.87 -0.73
C ARG A 20 7.14 3.80 0.31
N LEU A 21 6.20 2.89 0.58
CA LEU A 21 6.42 1.80 1.53
C LEU A 21 7.57 0.88 1.10
N LEU A 22 7.66 0.56 -0.20
CA LEU A 22 8.72 -0.29 -0.73
C LEU A 22 10.12 0.37 -0.66
N ALA A 23 10.22 1.67 -0.87
CA ALA A 23 11.48 2.40 -0.81
C ALA A 23 12.15 2.31 0.58
N GLU A 24 11.36 2.24 1.66
CA GLU A 24 11.86 2.09 3.03
C GLU A 24 12.43 0.70 3.34
N ARG A 25 12.25 -0.29 2.44
CA ARG A 25 12.68 -1.67 2.66
C ARG A 25 14.18 -1.80 2.94
N ALA A 26 15.00 -1.07 2.20
CA ALA A 26 16.46 -1.10 2.36
C ALA A 26 16.90 -0.46 3.69
N SER A 27 16.22 0.61 4.11
CA SER A 27 16.52 1.34 5.34
C SER A 27 16.12 0.55 6.60
N LEU A 28 14.94 -0.07 6.58
CA LEU A 28 14.37 -0.75 7.75
C LEU A 28 14.81 -2.22 7.88
N GLY A 29 15.24 -2.85 6.78
CA GLY A 29 15.69 -4.24 6.77
C GLY A 29 14.65 -5.19 7.37
N ALA A 30 15.04 -5.97 8.38
CA ALA A 30 14.18 -6.97 9.02
C ALA A 30 12.90 -6.37 9.65
N ARG A 31 12.92 -5.09 10.05
CA ARG A 31 11.77 -4.41 10.68
C ARG A 31 10.73 -3.93 9.68
N TRP A 32 11.01 -4.05 8.38
CA TRP A 32 10.19 -3.46 7.33
C TRP A 32 8.76 -3.99 7.33
N LEU A 33 8.55 -5.31 7.49
CA LEU A 33 7.22 -5.91 7.45
C LEU A 33 6.33 -5.45 8.62
N ASP A 34 6.86 -5.40 9.83
CA ASP A 34 6.12 -4.93 11.02
C ASP A 34 5.76 -3.44 10.88
N TRP A 35 6.68 -2.63 10.35
CA TRP A 35 6.43 -1.23 10.08
C TRP A 35 5.36 -1.02 8.98
N VAL A 36 5.41 -1.79 7.89
CA VAL A 36 4.39 -1.78 6.84
C VAL A 36 3.02 -2.13 7.41
N ALA A 37 2.93 -3.13 8.30
CA ALA A 37 1.66 -3.48 8.94
C ALA A 37 1.07 -2.30 9.74
N ALA A 38 1.92 -1.57 10.48
CA ALA A 38 1.51 -0.38 11.23
C ALA A 38 1.12 0.81 10.34
N GLU A 39 1.74 1.00 9.18
CA GLU A 39 1.31 1.99 8.17
C GLU A 39 -0.05 1.62 7.58
N LEU A 40 -0.22 0.37 7.12
CA LEU A 40 -1.47 -0.10 6.54
C LEU A 40 -2.65 -0.02 7.52
N TYR A 41 -2.41 -0.22 8.82
CA TYR A 41 -3.43 -0.09 9.86
C TYR A 41 -3.93 1.36 10.02
N ARG A 42 -3.08 2.35 9.74
CA ARG A 42 -3.45 3.78 9.81
C ARG A 42 -4.19 4.27 8.57
N LEU A 43 -4.16 3.50 7.47
CA LEU A 43 -4.85 3.88 6.25
C LEU A 43 -6.36 3.65 6.36
N THR A 44 -7.11 4.70 6.05
CA THR A 44 -8.56 4.68 5.97
C THR A 44 -9.02 5.22 4.61
N PRO A 45 -10.11 4.68 4.02
CA PRO A 45 -10.90 3.54 4.49
C PRO A 45 -10.17 2.19 4.31
N PRO A 46 -10.64 1.09 4.96
CA PRO A 46 -10.05 -0.24 4.81
C PRO A 46 -9.92 -0.72 3.35
N ALA A 47 -10.84 -0.29 2.47
CA ALA A 47 -10.77 -0.56 1.03
C ALA A 47 -9.52 0.05 0.38
N TYR A 48 -9.12 1.27 0.80
CA TYR A 48 -7.89 1.90 0.33
C TYR A 48 -6.66 1.14 0.83
N ALA A 49 -6.63 0.76 2.12
CA ALA A 49 -5.54 -0.05 2.68
C ALA A 49 -5.36 -1.39 1.92
N ALA A 50 -6.46 -2.03 1.52
CA ALA A 50 -6.41 -3.25 0.71
C ALA A 50 -5.84 -2.99 -0.70
N MET A 51 -6.15 -1.83 -1.32
CA MET A 51 -5.53 -1.43 -2.58
C MET A 51 -4.01 -1.27 -2.41
N VAL A 52 -3.55 -0.50 -1.42
CA VAL A 52 -2.11 -0.31 -1.17
C VAL A 52 -1.39 -1.65 -0.94
N ARG A 53 -1.98 -2.56 -0.14
CA ARG A 53 -1.42 -3.90 0.08
C ARG A 53 -1.24 -4.68 -1.24
N ARG A 54 -2.24 -4.65 -2.12
CA ARG A 54 -2.17 -5.32 -3.43
C ARG A 54 -1.08 -4.72 -4.32
N GLU A 55 -0.99 -3.39 -4.38
CA GLU A 55 0.04 -2.71 -5.18
C GLU A 55 1.44 -3.03 -4.64
N LEU A 56 1.60 -3.04 -3.32
CA LEU A 56 2.86 -3.38 -2.66
C LEU A 56 3.28 -4.81 -2.97
N GLN A 57 2.35 -5.77 -2.87
CA GLN A 57 2.59 -7.17 -3.25
C GLN A 57 3.06 -7.28 -4.70
N ARG A 58 2.38 -6.61 -5.65
CA ARG A 58 2.77 -6.61 -7.06
C ARG A 58 4.17 -6.02 -7.29
N LEU A 59 4.50 -4.90 -6.64
CA LEU A 59 5.80 -4.24 -6.80
C LEU A 59 6.95 -5.01 -6.14
N SER A 60 6.65 -5.79 -5.09
CA SER A 60 7.65 -6.58 -4.36
C SER A 60 7.93 -7.98 -4.93
N GLY A 61 7.08 -8.44 -5.85
CA GLY A 61 7.12 -9.79 -6.44
C GLY A 61 7.62 -9.84 -7.90
N ALA A 62 8.23 -8.76 -8.38
CA ALA A 62 8.95 -8.71 -9.66
C ALA A 62 10.46 -8.87 -9.44
#